data_AF-A0A1R4HLK5-F1
#
_entry.id   AF-A0A1R4HLK5-F1
#
_cell.length_a   1.000
_cell.length_b   1.000
_cell.length_c   1.000
_cell.angle_alpha   90.00
_cell.angle_beta   90.00
_cell.angle_gamma   90.00
#
_symmetry.space_group_name_H-M   'P 1'
#
loop_
_entity.id
_entity.type
_entity.pdbx_description
1 polymer ?
#
loop_
_entity_poly.entity_id
_entity_poly.type
_entity_poly.pdbx_seq_one_letter_code
_entity_poly.pdbx_strand_id
1 'polypeptide(L)' 'MTPIAISFLVLALIIIWGGLIASTIFLLRRPEVAEYPAGGEDASGERLE' A
#
# COMPACT_ATOMS: atom_id res chain seq x y z
N MET A 1 -17.61 24.92 12.80
CA MET A 1 -16.93 24.32 11.64
C MET A 1 -17.82 24.48 10.42
N THR A 2 -17.29 24.90 9.28
CA THR A 2 -18.12 25.16 8.09
C THR A 2 -18.49 23.84 7.41
N PRO A 3 -19.77 23.62 7.02
CA PRO A 3 -20.19 22.41 6.34
C PRO A 3 -19.37 22.11 5.08
N ILE A 4 -18.96 23.16 4.36
CA ILE A 4 -18.10 23.05 3.18
C ILE A 4 -16.76 22.37 3.50
N ALA A 5 -16.13 22.70 4.63
CA ALA A 5 -14.84 22.14 5.02
C ALA A 5 -14.95 20.65 5.36
N ILE A 6 -16.05 20.25 6.02
CA ILE A 6 -16.32 18.84 6.34
C ILE A 6 -16.49 18.03 5.06
N SER A 7 -17.22 18.55 4.07
CA SER A 7 -17.39 17.88 2.77
C SER A 7 -16.06 17.65 2.07
N PHE A 8 -15.18 18.68 2.03
CA PHE A 8 -13.85 18.54 1.45
C PHE A 8 -12.97 17.55 2.22
N LEU A 9 -13.07 17.51 3.56
CA LEU A 9 -12.36 16.53 4.38
C LEU A 9 -12.79 15.10 4.04
N VAL A 10 -14.10 14.85 3.95
CA VAL A 10 -14.64 13.53 3.58
C VAL A 10 -14.21 13.14 2.15
N LEU A 11 -14.27 14.07 1.21
CA LEU A 11 -13.78 13.87 -0.16
C LEU A 11 -12.30 13.48 -0.18
N ALA A 12 -11.46 14.21 0.55
CA ALA A 12 -10.03 13.91 0.64
C ALA A 12 -9.79 12.51 1.22
N LEU A 13 -10.49 12.15 2.30
CA LEU A 13 -10.40 10.80 2.89
C LEU A 13 -10.81 9.72 1.89
N ILE A 14 -11.92 9.89 1.18
CA ILE A 14 -12.38 8.92 0.17
C ILE A 14 -11.35 8.78 -0.95
N ILE A 15 -10.73 9.86 -1.40
CA ILE A 15 -9.74 9.81 -2.48
C ILE A 15 -8.47 9.09 -2.01
N ILE A 16 -7.93 9.44 -0.84
CA ILE A 16 -6.70 8.85 -0.30
C ILE A 16 -6.90 7.37 -0.01
N TRP A 17 -7.93 7.04 0.77
CA TRP A 17 -8.20 5.65 1.17
C TRP A 17 -8.76 4.83 0.01
N GLY A 18 -9.64 5.40 -0.80
CA GLY A 18 -10.20 4.73 -1.97
C GLY A 18 -9.14 4.42 -3.02
N GLY A 19 -8.22 5.35 -3.28
CA GLY A 19 -7.07 5.11 -4.17
C GLY A 19 -6.15 4.02 -3.65
N LEU A 20 -5.84 4.03 -2.35
CA LEU A 20 -5.03 2.99 -1.70
C LEU A 20 -5.71 1.62 -1.80
N ILE A 21 -6.98 1.52 -1.38
CA ILE A 21 -7.75 0.27 -1.42
C ILE A 21 -7.85 -0.27 -2.86
N ALA A 22 -8.14 0.61 -3.83
CA ALA A 22 -8.22 0.22 -5.24
C ALA A 22 -6.88 -0.32 -5.75
N SER A 23 -5.77 0.34 -5.40
CA SER A 23 -4.41 -0.10 -5.76
C SER A 23 -4.09 -1.46 -5.14
N THR A 24 -4.34 -1.63 -3.84
CA THR A 24 -4.14 -2.90 -3.14
C THR A 24 -4.95 -4.03 -3.78
N ILE A 25 -6.24 -3.81 -4.05
CA ILE A 25 -7.10 -4.82 -4.69
C ILE A 25 -6.60 -5.14 -6.11
N PHE A 26 -6.14 -4.14 -6.86
CA PHE A 26 -5.60 -4.33 -8.20
C PHE A 26 -4.35 -5.24 -8.19
N LEU A 27 -3.41 -4.97 -7.28
CA LEU A 27 -2.23 -5.83 -7.07
C LEU A 27 -2.64 -7.24 -6.64
N LEU A 28 -3.58 -7.35 -5.69
CA LEU A 28 -4.02 -8.64 -5.17
C LEU A 28 -4.68 -9.52 -6.26
N ARG A 29 -5.36 -8.90 -7.23
CA ARG A 29 -6.02 -9.62 -8.34
C ARG A 29 -5.06 -10.02 -9.45
N ARG A 30 -3.89 -9.38 -9.55
CA ARG A 30 -2.87 -9.68 -10.55
C ARG A 30 -1.50 -9.80 -9.89
N PRO A 31 -1.29 -10.81 -9.03
CA PRO A 31 0.02 -11.06 -8.47
C PRO A 31 0.99 -11.43 -9.60
N GLU A 32 2.08 -10.68 -9.72
CA GLU A 32 3.16 -10.94 -10.67
C GLU A 32 3.97 -12.20 -10.31
N VAL A 33 3.98 -12.57 -9.03
CA VAL A 33 4.66 -13.75 -8.48
C VAL A 33 3.64 -14.55 -7.66
N ALA A 34 3.28 -15.74 -8.14
CA ALA A 34 2.31 -16.62 -7.49
C ALA A 34 2.89 -17.32 -6.25
N GLU A 35 4.19 -17.57 -6.26
CA GLU A 35 4.91 -18.22 -5.18
C GLU A 35 6.28 -17.55 -5.05
N TYR A 36 6.53 -16.95 -3.89
CA TYR A 36 7.86 -16.48 -3.56
C TYR A 36 8.72 -17.70 -3.19
N PRO A 37 9.96 -17.81 -3.70
CA PRO A 37 10.85 -18.88 -3.28
C PRO A 37 11.05 -18.83 -1.76
N ALA A 38 11.21 -20.02 -1.14
CA ALA A 38 11.41 -20.13 0.29
C ALA A 38 12.70 -19.42 0.70
N GLY A 39 12.56 -18.28 1.39
CA GLY A 39 13.62 -17.60 2.12
C GLY A 39 14.72 -16.95 1.27
N GLY A 40 14.60 -15.63 1.06
CA GLY A 40 15.78 -14.77 1.18
C GLY A 40 16.11 -14.72 2.66
N GLU A 41 16.86 -15.71 3.15
CA GLU A 41 17.56 -15.58 4.41
C GLU A 41 18.47 -14.37 4.20
N ASP A 42 18.11 -13.23 4.77
CA ASP A 42 19.05 -12.13 4.95
C ASP A 42 20.26 -12.77 5.64
N ALA A 43 21.33 -13.01 4.87
CA ALA A 43 22.63 -13.30 5.44
C ALA A 43 22.96 -12.04 6.24
N SER A 44 22.62 -12.08 7.53
CA SER A 44 22.97 -11.09 8.52
C SER A 44 24.50 -11.01 8.54
N GLY A 45 25.07 -10.11 7.74
CA GLY A 45 26.49 -9.81 7.72
C GLY A 45 27.13 -9.56 6.35
N GLU A 46 26.81 -8.47 5.67
CA GLU A 46 27.72 -7.84 4.70
C GLU A 46 27.70 -6.33 5.00
N ARG A 47 28.74 -5.63 5.46
CA ARG A 47 30.19 -5.86 5.59
C ARG A 47 30.70 -4.86 6.65
N LEU A 48 31.40 -5.32 7.68
CA LEU A 48 32.27 -4.46 8.49
C LEU A 48 33.63 -4.44 7.79
N GLU A 49 33.84 -3.48 6.88
CA GLU A 49 35.17 -3.05 6.44
C GLU A 49 35.27 -1.54 6.55
#